data_AF-A0A7C1IYU6-F1
#
_entry.id   AF-A0A7C1IYU6-F1
#
_cell.length_a   1.000
_cell.length_b   1.000
_cell.length_c   1.000
_cell.angle_alpha   90.00
_cell.angle_beta   90.00
_cell.angle_gamma   90.00
#
_symmetry.space_group_name_H-M   'P 1'
#
loop_
_entity.id
_entity.type
_entity.pdbx_description
1 polymer ?
#
loop_
_entity_poly.entity_id
_entity_poly.type
_entity_poly.pdbx_seq_one_letter_code
_entity_poly.pdbx_strand_id
1 'polypeptide(L)'
;MRNIFLVFVFLLFVMNVEASSDLQMAQKKSPSQEPHFTSPLIFKSGEEYEITKIDITTIPNINSLKIAVKGIKLGDKKEQVTKLLGHPDEINEMGIYFYKEASNPLFAIVFDSENTVRRIVLFPQFSKYVMGNTKKLLSHQIATDEELRYFLLGIEDDKIKAPTGRVTFRYLKEGFEFTYFKMGNDIEDFMFFLKYPAKIR
;
A
#
# COMPACT_ATOMS: atom_id res chain seq x y z
N MET A 1 17.19 -55.66 -38.96
CA MET A 1 17.33 -54.89 -40.22
C MET A 1 16.71 -53.51 -39.92
N ARG A 2 17.39 -52.41 -39.62
CA ARG A 2 18.71 -51.83 -40.00
C ARG A 2 18.81 -51.45 -41.49
N ASN A 3 18.70 -50.14 -41.75
CA ASN A 3 19.15 -49.25 -42.85
C ASN A 3 18.42 -47.90 -42.60
N ILE A 4 18.98 -46.75 -42.18
CA ILE A 4 20.23 -45.99 -42.44
C ILE A 4 20.16 -45.14 -43.74
N PHE A 5 20.68 -43.89 -43.66
CA PHE A 5 20.82 -42.80 -44.66
C PHE A 5 19.59 -41.90 -44.90
N LEU A 6 19.54 -40.56 -44.65
CA LEU A 6 20.53 -39.45 -44.43
C LEU A 6 20.95 -38.68 -45.71
N VAL A 7 20.23 -37.59 -46.01
CA VAL A 7 20.56 -36.41 -46.86
C VAL A 7 19.69 -35.24 -46.34
N PHE A 8 20.10 -34.01 -45.98
CA PHE A 8 21.40 -33.29 -45.89
C PHE A 8 21.82 -32.35 -47.06
N VAL A 9 21.64 -31.04 -46.84
CA VAL A 9 22.33 -29.85 -47.41
C VAL A 9 22.09 -29.45 -48.88
N PHE A 10 21.57 -28.23 -49.08
CA PHE A 10 22.20 -27.05 -49.76
C PHE A 10 21.18 -25.88 -49.64
N LEU A 11 21.37 -24.80 -48.87
CA LEU A 11 22.47 -23.82 -48.75
C LEU A 11 22.55 -22.87 -49.96
N LEU A 12 21.96 -21.67 -49.83
CA LEU A 12 22.36 -20.49 -50.61
C LEU A 12 22.52 -19.27 -49.69
N PHE A 13 23.75 -18.78 -49.66
CA PHE A 13 24.21 -17.55 -49.02
C PHE A 13 23.96 -16.34 -49.92
N VAL A 14 23.61 -15.19 -49.33
CA VAL A 14 24.09 -13.84 -49.71
C VAL A 14 24.16 -13.03 -48.40
N MET A 15 25.31 -13.01 -47.69
CA MET A 15 26.28 -11.90 -47.64
C MET A 15 25.65 -10.49 -47.50
N ASN A 16 25.69 -9.84 -46.33
CA ASN A 16 26.80 -9.12 -45.68
C ASN A 16 27.29 -7.86 -46.42
N VAL A 17 26.94 -6.68 -45.88
CA VAL A 17 27.79 -5.46 -45.65
C VAL A 17 27.11 -4.70 -44.49
N GLU A 18 27.61 -4.74 -43.25
CA GLU A 18 28.49 -3.72 -42.62
C GLU A 18 27.96 -2.26 -42.74
N ALA A 19 27.39 -1.67 -41.69
CA ALA A 19 28.04 -1.07 -40.51
C ALA A 19 28.53 0.37 -40.72
N SER A 20 27.87 1.33 -40.07
CA SER A 20 28.57 2.40 -39.35
C SER A 20 27.72 2.97 -38.23
N SER A 21 28.42 3.44 -37.21
CA SER A 21 27.95 4.16 -36.03
C SER A 21 27.03 5.34 -36.33
N ASP A 22 26.06 5.57 -35.45
CA ASP A 22 25.92 6.92 -34.88
C ASP A 22 25.64 6.87 -33.37
N LEU A 23 26.22 7.85 -32.68
CA LEU A 23 26.29 7.95 -31.22
C LEU A 23 25.17 8.85 -30.68
N GLN A 24 24.75 8.57 -29.44
CA GLN A 24 24.05 9.51 -28.55
C GLN A 24 22.67 10.01 -29.00
N MET A 25 21.63 9.53 -28.33
CA MET A 25 20.99 10.38 -27.32
C MET A 25 20.27 9.53 -26.26
N ALA A 26 20.88 9.46 -25.07
CA ALA A 26 20.20 8.97 -23.88
C ALA A 26 19.17 10.02 -23.42
N GLN A 27 17.94 9.96 -23.95
CA GLN A 27 16.84 10.75 -23.39
C GLN A 27 16.38 10.17 -22.05
N LYS A 28 17.12 10.58 -21.02
CA LYS A 28 16.75 10.52 -19.60
C LYS A 28 15.47 11.32 -19.38
N LYS A 29 14.30 10.72 -19.62
CA LYS A 29 13.01 11.34 -19.31
C LYS A 29 12.78 11.29 -17.80
N SER A 30 13.05 12.43 -17.15
CA SER A 30 12.72 12.74 -15.76
C SER A 30 11.92 14.06 -15.76
N PRO A 31 11.14 14.37 -14.73
CA PRO A 31 9.71 14.12 -14.79
C PRO A 31 8.91 15.43 -14.85
N SER A 32 7.85 15.46 -15.67
CA SER A 32 6.92 16.59 -15.67
C SER A 32 5.50 16.17 -16.09
N GLN A 33 4.78 15.61 -15.13
CA GLN A 33 3.36 15.92 -14.98
C GLN A 33 3.06 15.90 -13.49
N GLU A 34 2.85 17.09 -12.93
CA GLU A 34 2.26 17.20 -11.60
C GLU A 34 0.88 16.51 -11.64
N PRO A 35 0.49 15.75 -10.60
CA PRO A 35 -0.90 15.34 -10.49
C PRO A 35 -1.75 16.61 -10.39
N HIS A 36 -2.56 16.87 -11.42
CA HIS A 36 -3.46 18.01 -11.50
C HIS A 36 -4.54 17.93 -10.42
N PHE A 37 -4.23 18.40 -9.21
CA PHE A 37 -5.22 18.68 -8.17
C PHE A 37 -6.02 19.93 -8.53
N THR A 38 -6.98 19.77 -9.44
CA THR A 38 -7.97 20.81 -9.76
C THR A 38 -9.38 20.26 -9.65
N SER A 39 -9.98 20.38 -8.46
CA SER A 39 -11.43 20.57 -8.35
C SER A 39 -11.75 21.32 -7.05
N PRO A 40 -12.47 22.45 -7.10
CA PRO A 40 -12.80 23.24 -5.92
C PRO A 40 -14.05 22.67 -5.23
N LEU A 41 -13.85 21.88 -4.18
CA LEU A 41 -14.90 21.60 -3.20
C LEU A 41 -14.56 22.31 -1.88
N ILE A 42 -15.58 22.91 -1.29
CA ILE A 42 -15.45 23.89 -0.20
C ILE A 42 -14.89 23.19 1.05
N PHE A 43 -13.65 23.52 1.40
CA PHE A 43 -12.98 22.99 2.59
C PHE A 43 -13.63 23.51 3.87
N LYS A 44 -14.01 22.59 4.76
CA LYS A 44 -14.14 22.88 6.19
C LYS A 44 -12.90 22.36 6.92
N SER A 45 -12.14 23.26 7.53
CA SER A 45 -11.04 22.86 8.41
C SER A 45 -11.62 22.16 9.66
N GLY A 46 -11.19 20.93 9.92
CA GLY A 46 -11.65 20.13 11.06
C GLY A 46 -12.59 18.96 10.72
N GLU A 47 -12.81 18.65 9.44
CA GLU A 47 -13.56 17.43 9.07
C GLU A 47 -12.76 16.15 9.31
N GLU A 48 -13.45 15.17 9.89
CA GLU A 48 -12.98 13.82 10.15
C GLU A 48 -13.66 12.84 9.16
N TYR A 49 -12.89 11.90 8.64
CA TYR A 49 -13.29 10.99 7.57
C TYR A 49 -13.37 9.56 8.09
N GLU A 50 -14.58 9.04 8.28
CA GLU A 50 -14.80 7.62 8.56
C GLU A 50 -14.54 6.80 7.29
N ILE A 51 -13.50 5.96 7.32
CA ILE A 51 -13.02 5.19 6.15
C ILE A 51 -14.09 4.27 5.54
N THR A 52 -15.08 3.86 6.34
CA THR A 52 -16.22 3.04 5.88
C THR A 52 -17.32 3.82 5.16
N LYS A 53 -17.23 5.17 5.11
CA LYS A 53 -18.25 6.06 4.55
C LYS A 53 -17.78 6.92 3.38
N ILE A 54 -16.47 7.00 3.12
CA ILE A 54 -15.89 7.82 2.05
C ILE A 54 -14.70 7.12 1.40
N ASP A 55 -14.47 7.39 0.11
CA ASP A 55 -13.25 6.97 -0.57
C ASP A 55 -12.10 7.94 -0.25
N ILE A 56 -11.24 7.58 0.70
CA ILE A 56 -10.18 8.46 1.21
C ILE A 56 -9.15 8.87 0.15
N THR A 57 -9.05 8.14 -0.98
CA THR A 57 -8.14 8.52 -2.10
C THR A 57 -8.67 9.71 -2.91
N THR A 58 -9.91 10.15 -2.67
CA THR A 58 -10.51 11.31 -3.34
C THR A 58 -10.28 12.62 -2.58
N ILE A 59 -9.69 12.54 -1.38
CA ILE A 59 -9.54 13.67 -0.46
C ILE A 59 -8.16 14.33 -0.70
N PRO A 60 -8.10 15.60 -1.16
CA PRO A 60 -6.82 16.28 -1.38
C PRO A 60 -6.05 16.47 -0.07
N ASN A 61 -4.74 16.20 -0.09
CA ASN A 61 -3.86 16.33 1.08
C ASN A 61 -4.39 15.56 2.30
N ILE A 62 -4.93 14.35 2.08
CA ILE A 62 -5.36 13.45 3.13
C ILE A 62 -4.20 13.07 4.05
N ASN A 63 -4.47 12.97 5.34
CA ASN A 63 -3.54 12.39 6.31
C ASN A 63 -4.29 11.52 7.30
N SER A 64 -3.57 10.58 7.89
CA SER A 64 -4.06 9.57 8.83
C SER A 64 -4.71 10.14 10.10
N LEU A 65 -4.34 11.35 10.52
CA LEU A 65 -4.93 11.99 11.72
C LEU A 65 -6.40 12.36 11.51
N LYS A 66 -6.81 12.59 10.26
CA LYS A 66 -8.21 12.87 9.91
C LYS A 66 -9.03 11.60 9.67
N ILE A 67 -8.42 10.42 9.65
CA ILE A 67 -9.13 9.17 9.28
C ILE A 67 -9.58 8.43 10.54
N ALA A 68 -10.90 8.21 10.63
CA ALA A 68 -11.52 7.36 11.60
C ALA A 68 -11.77 5.95 11.03
N VAL A 69 -11.64 4.94 11.88
CA VAL A 69 -11.93 3.53 11.60
C VAL A 69 -12.95 3.06 12.62
N LYS A 70 -14.21 2.87 12.19
CA LYS A 70 -15.34 2.60 13.11
C LYS A 70 -15.43 3.64 14.25
N GLY A 71 -15.17 4.90 13.95
CA GLY A 71 -15.15 6.02 14.88
C GLY A 71 -13.86 6.21 15.69
N ILE A 72 -12.88 5.29 15.61
CA ILE A 72 -11.59 5.41 16.29
C ILE A 72 -10.54 6.12 15.43
N LYS A 73 -9.82 7.08 16.01
CA LYS A 73 -8.74 7.86 15.38
C LYS A 73 -7.41 7.68 16.11
N LEU A 74 -6.34 8.10 15.46
CA LEU A 74 -5.03 8.29 16.10
C LEU A 74 -5.15 9.34 17.21
N GLY A 75 -4.60 9.04 18.38
CA GLY A 75 -4.66 9.89 19.57
C GLY A 75 -5.87 9.66 20.49
N ASP A 76 -6.87 8.88 20.09
CA ASP A 76 -7.96 8.49 20.98
C ASP A 76 -7.41 7.74 22.21
N LYS A 77 -8.00 7.97 23.38
CA LYS A 77 -7.62 7.27 24.63
C LYS A 77 -8.20 5.86 24.66
N LYS A 78 -7.44 4.90 25.21
CA LYS A 78 -7.83 3.49 25.34
C LYS A 78 -9.19 3.28 26.00
N GLU A 79 -9.54 4.12 26.97
CA GLU A 79 -10.83 4.11 27.66
C GLU A 79 -11.97 4.47 26.70
N GLN A 80 -11.76 5.45 25.81
CA GLN A 80 -12.70 5.82 24.74
C GLN A 80 -12.82 4.71 23.69
N VAL A 81 -11.70 4.10 23.28
CA VAL A 81 -11.70 2.95 22.36
C VAL A 81 -12.52 1.79 22.93
N THR A 82 -12.25 1.41 24.18
CA THR A 82 -12.92 0.30 24.86
C THR A 82 -14.42 0.60 25.07
N LYS A 83 -14.78 1.87 25.31
CA LYS A 83 -16.18 2.30 25.41
C LYS A 83 -16.93 2.24 24.07
N LEU A 84 -16.26 2.52 22.95
CA LEU A 84 -16.89 2.56 21.62
C LEU A 84 -16.95 1.17 20.96
N LEU A 85 -15.87 0.41 21.02
CA LEU A 85 -15.72 -0.88 20.35
C LEU A 85 -15.97 -2.10 21.26
N GLY A 86 -15.98 -1.90 22.57
CA GLY A 86 -15.94 -3.00 23.54
C GLY A 86 -14.53 -3.58 23.71
N HIS A 87 -14.47 -4.73 24.36
CA HIS A 87 -13.24 -5.51 24.50
C HIS A 87 -12.81 -6.10 23.14
N PRO A 88 -11.49 -6.21 22.87
CA PRO A 88 -10.98 -6.88 21.68
C PRO A 88 -11.21 -8.41 21.76
N ASP A 89 -11.23 -9.07 20.61
CA ASP A 89 -11.33 -10.53 20.51
C ASP A 89 -10.02 -11.23 20.89
N GLU A 90 -8.88 -10.54 20.73
CA GLU A 90 -7.56 -11.02 21.15
C GLU A 90 -6.67 -9.83 21.55
N ILE A 91 -5.83 -10.03 22.56
CA ILE A 91 -4.66 -9.18 22.84
C ILE A 91 -3.43 -10.07 22.77
N ASN A 92 -2.49 -9.77 21.86
CA ASN A 92 -1.26 -10.56 21.75
C ASN A 92 -0.20 -10.15 22.79
N GLU A 93 0.91 -10.88 22.84
CA GLU A 93 2.03 -10.64 23.77
C GLU A 93 2.65 -9.23 23.67
N MET A 94 2.51 -8.56 22.53
CA MET A 94 2.96 -7.18 22.31
C MET A 94 1.94 -6.12 22.72
N GLY A 95 0.80 -6.53 23.30
CA GLY A 95 -0.28 -5.62 23.69
C GLY A 95 -1.05 -5.03 22.51
N ILE A 96 -1.07 -5.70 21.35
CA ILE A 96 -1.86 -5.29 20.18
C ILE A 96 -3.28 -5.83 20.33
N TYR A 97 -4.27 -4.95 20.17
CA TYR A 97 -5.70 -5.22 20.36
C TYR A 97 -6.33 -5.58 19.02
N PHE A 98 -6.72 -6.83 18.80
CA PHE A 98 -7.32 -7.31 17.56
C PHE A 98 -8.85 -7.32 17.64
N TYR A 99 -9.49 -6.77 16.61
CA TYR A 99 -10.93 -6.86 16.39
C TYR A 99 -11.18 -7.73 15.15
N LYS A 100 -11.91 -8.82 15.32
CA LYS A 100 -12.04 -9.93 14.38
C LYS A 100 -13.45 -10.02 13.79
N GLU A 101 -13.58 -10.84 12.76
CA GLU A 101 -14.85 -11.38 12.31
C GLU A 101 -14.67 -12.89 12.10
N ALA A 102 -15.45 -13.67 12.85
CA ALA A 102 -15.14 -15.07 13.13
C ALA A 102 -13.67 -15.19 13.59
N SER A 103 -12.85 -16.00 12.92
CA SER A 103 -11.44 -16.20 13.27
C SER A 103 -10.48 -15.20 12.62
N ASN A 104 -10.93 -14.38 11.68
CA ASN A 104 -10.05 -13.51 10.87
C ASN A 104 -9.95 -12.10 11.46
N PRO A 105 -8.75 -11.50 11.57
CA PRO A 105 -8.62 -10.10 11.98
C PRO A 105 -9.20 -9.17 10.92
N LEU A 106 -10.00 -8.19 11.35
CA LEU A 106 -10.46 -7.09 10.49
C LEU A 106 -9.54 -5.88 10.63
N PHE A 107 -9.30 -5.47 11.87
CA PHE A 107 -8.38 -4.38 12.20
C PHE A 107 -7.77 -4.61 13.58
N ALA A 108 -6.64 -3.96 13.84
CA ALA A 108 -6.00 -3.97 15.15
C ALA A 108 -5.57 -2.57 15.59
N ILE A 109 -5.53 -2.36 16.90
CA ILE A 109 -5.15 -1.09 17.52
C ILE A 109 -3.88 -1.30 18.32
N VAL A 110 -2.91 -0.40 18.14
CA VAL A 110 -1.67 -0.35 18.92
C VAL A 110 -1.67 0.94 19.72
N PHE A 111 -1.60 0.80 21.04
CA PHE A 111 -1.47 1.92 21.97
C PHE A 111 0.00 2.31 22.19
N ASP A 112 0.25 3.54 22.60
CA ASP A 112 1.52 3.95 23.20
C ASP A 112 1.53 3.75 24.72
N SER A 113 2.63 4.18 25.37
CA SER A 113 2.81 4.16 26.83
C SER A 113 1.85 5.09 27.59
N GLU A 114 1.20 6.04 26.91
CA GLU A 114 0.20 6.96 27.49
C GLU A 114 -1.25 6.49 27.24
N ASN A 115 -1.40 5.24 26.80
CA ASN A 115 -2.67 4.63 26.39
C ASN A 115 -3.41 5.43 25.31
N THR A 116 -2.69 6.10 24.39
CA THR A 116 -3.29 6.71 23.18
C THR A 116 -3.13 5.80 21.96
N VAL A 117 -4.08 5.85 21.03
CA VAL A 117 -3.99 5.11 19.76
C VAL A 117 -2.83 5.66 18.93
N ARG A 118 -1.74 4.90 18.88
CA ARG A 118 -0.52 5.24 18.10
C ARG A 118 -0.60 4.80 16.65
N ARG A 119 -1.32 3.70 16.40
CA ARG A 119 -1.44 3.06 15.09
C ARG A 119 -2.73 2.24 15.00
N ILE A 120 -3.37 2.29 13.85
CA ILE A 120 -4.47 1.40 13.47
C ILE A 120 -3.99 0.55 12.29
N VAL A 121 -4.14 -0.76 12.38
CA VAL A 121 -3.79 -1.75 11.34
C VAL A 121 -5.09 -2.22 10.69
N LEU A 122 -5.17 -2.19 9.37
CA LEU A 122 -6.29 -2.70 8.58
C LEU A 122 -5.82 -3.94 7.81
N PHE A 123 -6.52 -5.05 7.99
CA PHE A 123 -6.26 -6.30 7.29
C PHE A 123 -7.09 -6.39 5.99
N PRO A 124 -6.75 -7.27 5.02
CA PRO A 124 -7.41 -7.31 3.71
C PRO A 124 -8.92 -7.54 3.79
N GLN A 125 -9.38 -8.25 4.83
CA GLN A 125 -10.78 -8.52 5.12
C GLN A 125 -11.58 -7.23 5.39
N PHE A 126 -10.93 -6.15 5.84
CA PHE A 126 -11.57 -4.85 6.04
C PHE A 126 -12.03 -4.20 4.72
N SER A 127 -11.43 -4.58 3.59
CA SER A 127 -11.75 -4.04 2.24
C SER A 127 -13.23 -4.16 1.85
N LYS A 128 -14.00 -5.06 2.49
CA LYS A 128 -15.44 -5.21 2.24
C LYS A 128 -16.32 -4.12 2.88
N TYR A 129 -15.79 -3.35 3.83
CA TYR A 129 -16.52 -2.25 4.50
C TYR A 129 -16.20 -0.87 3.94
N VAL A 130 -15.31 -0.77 2.96
CA VAL A 130 -14.87 0.50 2.35
C VAL A 130 -15.28 0.54 0.88
N MET A 131 -15.30 1.74 0.31
CA MET A 131 -15.79 2.00 -1.05
C MET A 131 -14.69 2.53 -1.99
N GLY A 132 -15.01 2.59 -3.29
CA GLY A 132 -14.14 3.19 -4.29
C GLY A 132 -12.73 2.59 -4.38
N ASN A 133 -11.73 3.45 -4.57
CA ASN A 133 -10.33 3.06 -4.66
C ASN A 133 -9.72 2.72 -3.29
N THR A 134 -10.29 3.18 -2.18
CA THR A 134 -9.91 2.76 -0.82
C THR A 134 -10.01 1.25 -0.66
N LYS A 135 -10.99 0.60 -1.32
CA LYS A 135 -11.07 -0.87 -1.38
C LYS A 135 -9.83 -1.51 -2.02
N LYS A 136 -9.25 -0.87 -3.04
CA LYS A 136 -8.01 -1.34 -3.71
C LYS A 136 -6.79 -1.13 -2.82
N LEU A 137 -6.71 -0.01 -2.09
CA LEU A 137 -5.67 0.24 -1.08
C LEU A 137 -5.62 -0.83 0.02
N LEU A 138 -6.78 -1.37 0.41
CA LEU A 138 -6.88 -2.43 1.41
C LEU A 138 -6.82 -3.85 0.80
N SER A 139 -6.22 -3.98 -0.38
CA SER A 139 -6.09 -5.26 -1.09
C SER A 139 -4.65 -5.49 -1.54
N HIS A 140 -4.27 -6.76 -1.73
CA HIS A 140 -2.94 -7.16 -2.20
C HIS A 140 -2.51 -6.49 -3.52
N GLN A 141 -3.46 -6.03 -4.35
CA GLN A 141 -3.17 -5.38 -5.63
C GLN A 141 -2.25 -4.16 -5.47
N ILE A 142 -2.40 -3.36 -4.40
CA ILE A 142 -1.58 -2.15 -4.21
C ILE A 142 -0.09 -2.46 -3.94
N ALA A 143 0.20 -3.67 -3.47
CA ALA A 143 1.56 -4.14 -3.21
C ALA A 143 2.27 -4.64 -4.48
N THR A 144 1.54 -5.24 -5.44
CA THR A 144 2.09 -5.71 -6.72
C THR A 144 2.07 -4.66 -7.81
N ASP A 145 1.05 -3.81 -7.84
CA ASP A 145 0.76 -2.86 -8.90
C ASP A 145 1.38 -1.49 -8.57
N GLU A 146 2.55 -1.23 -9.16
CA GLU A 146 3.30 0.03 -8.96
C GLU A 146 2.61 1.24 -9.59
N GLU A 147 1.98 1.06 -10.75
CA GLU A 147 1.25 2.13 -11.43
C GLU A 147 -0.02 2.52 -10.66
N LEU A 148 -0.81 1.53 -10.22
CA LEU A 148 -1.98 1.78 -9.36
C LEU A 148 -1.57 2.44 -8.04
N ARG A 149 -0.45 2.02 -7.44
CA ARG A 149 0.04 2.61 -6.20
C ARG A 149 0.43 4.06 -6.37
N TYR A 150 1.22 4.39 -7.40
CA TYR A 150 1.59 5.78 -7.69
C TYR A 150 0.38 6.63 -8.07
N PHE A 151 -0.61 6.05 -8.77
CA PHE A 151 -1.87 6.72 -9.06
C PHE A 151 -2.70 7.03 -7.80
N LEU A 152 -2.75 6.13 -6.81
CA LEU A 152 -3.61 6.30 -5.62
C LEU A 152 -2.94 6.99 -4.43
N LEU A 153 -1.62 6.87 -4.26
CA LEU A 153 -0.88 7.38 -3.09
C LEU A 153 0.33 8.25 -3.47
N GLY A 154 0.69 8.34 -4.75
CA GLY A 154 1.98 8.89 -5.16
C GLY A 154 3.15 7.95 -4.89
N ILE A 155 4.36 8.48 -5.06
CA ILE A 155 5.63 7.77 -4.81
C ILE A 155 5.88 7.69 -3.30
N GLU A 156 6.31 6.53 -2.80
CA GLU A 156 6.65 6.38 -1.38
C GLU A 156 7.80 7.32 -0.93
N ASP A 157 7.74 7.82 0.31
CA ASP A 157 8.89 8.50 0.94
C ASP A 157 10.02 7.48 1.25
N ASP A 158 9.69 6.21 1.50
CA ASP A 158 10.67 5.15 1.78
C ASP A 158 10.12 3.73 1.54
N LYS A 159 11.03 2.80 1.21
CA LYS A 159 10.77 1.39 0.85
C LYS A 159 11.75 0.46 1.58
N ILE A 160 11.30 -0.16 2.67
CA ILE A 160 12.09 -1.16 3.40
C ILE A 160 11.89 -2.54 2.77
N LYS A 161 12.98 -3.27 2.56
CA LYS A 161 12.97 -4.72 2.29
C LYS A 161 13.77 -5.44 3.38
N ALA A 162 13.15 -6.36 4.10
CA ALA A 162 13.82 -7.20 5.09
C ALA A 162 14.29 -8.53 4.46
N PRO A 163 15.35 -9.17 4.99
CA PRO A 163 15.77 -10.51 4.55
C PRO A 163 14.68 -11.58 4.65
N THR A 164 13.68 -11.38 5.52
CA THR A 164 12.53 -12.27 5.73
C THR A 164 11.46 -12.20 4.63
N GLY A 165 11.75 -11.62 3.47
CA GLY A 165 10.77 -11.37 2.40
C GLY A 165 9.74 -10.28 2.71
N ARG A 166 9.79 -9.65 3.88
CA ARG A 166 8.89 -8.54 4.26
C ARG A 166 9.25 -7.27 3.50
N VAL A 167 8.29 -6.68 2.82
CA VAL A 167 8.43 -5.41 2.12
C VAL A 167 7.44 -4.41 2.70
N THR A 168 7.93 -3.21 3.02
CA THR A 168 7.14 -2.13 3.64
C THR A 168 7.34 -0.84 2.86
N PHE A 169 6.24 -0.28 2.37
CA PHE A 169 6.18 1.02 1.70
C PHE A 169 5.67 2.07 2.70
N ARG A 170 6.29 3.26 2.72
CA ARG A 170 6.02 4.30 3.73
C ARG A 170 5.72 5.66 3.09
N TYR A 171 4.58 6.23 3.48
CA TYR A 171 4.12 7.58 3.13
C TYR A 171 4.12 8.38 4.43
N LEU A 172 5.26 8.96 4.73
CA LEU A 172 5.57 9.51 6.04
C LEU A 172 4.81 10.82 6.29
N LYS A 173 4.59 11.64 5.27
CA LYS A 173 3.86 12.92 5.37
C LYS A 173 2.34 12.72 5.54
N GLU A 174 1.80 11.70 4.88
CA GLU A 174 0.38 11.33 4.92
C GLU A 174 0.09 10.47 6.16
N GLY A 175 1.11 9.83 6.72
CA GLY A 175 0.96 8.92 7.86
C GLY A 175 0.42 7.54 7.46
N PHE A 176 0.67 7.11 6.22
CA PHE A 176 0.37 5.76 5.75
C PHE A 176 1.62 4.88 5.70
N GLU A 177 1.40 3.59 5.85
CA GLU A 177 2.38 2.55 5.62
C GLU A 177 1.59 1.32 5.18
N PHE A 178 2.15 0.50 4.30
CA PHE A 178 1.61 -0.83 4.09
C PHE A 178 2.76 -1.83 3.96
N THR A 179 2.51 -3.03 4.48
CA THR A 179 3.49 -4.12 4.54
C THR A 179 2.87 -5.37 3.97
N TYR A 180 3.69 -6.20 3.34
CA TYR A 180 3.35 -7.55 2.95
C TYR A 180 4.58 -8.45 3.06
N PHE A 181 4.36 -9.76 3.13
CA PHE A 181 5.41 -10.75 3.02
C PHE A 181 5.38 -11.35 1.62
N LYS A 182 6.54 -11.46 0.98
CA LYS A 182 6.69 -12.18 -0.29
C LYS A 182 7.35 -13.53 -0.04
N MET A 183 6.63 -14.61 -0.31
CA MET A 183 7.13 -15.99 -0.23
C MET A 183 7.17 -16.58 -1.64
N GLY A 184 8.37 -16.68 -2.20
CA GLY A 184 8.54 -17.08 -3.61
C GLY A 184 7.91 -16.07 -4.56
N ASN A 185 6.84 -16.47 -5.26
CA ASN A 185 6.06 -15.59 -6.13
C ASN A 185 4.80 -15.04 -5.44
N ASP A 186 4.38 -15.62 -4.32
CA ASP A 186 3.12 -15.32 -3.66
C ASP A 186 3.27 -14.20 -2.62
N ILE A 187 2.13 -13.60 -2.25
CA ILE A 187 2.04 -12.54 -1.24
C ILE A 187 1.12 -12.96 -0.11
N GLU A 188 1.66 -12.92 1.10
CA GLU A 188 0.96 -13.19 2.34
C GLU A 188 0.99 -11.94 3.25
N ASP A 189 0.16 -11.95 4.30
CA ASP A 189 0.15 -10.97 5.39
C ASP A 189 0.22 -9.49 4.97
N PHE A 190 -0.61 -9.12 3.98
CA PHE A 190 -0.82 -7.72 3.63
C PHE A 190 -1.49 -6.98 4.80
N MET A 191 -0.93 -5.84 5.19
CA MET A 191 -1.47 -4.96 6.23
C MET A 191 -1.30 -3.51 5.79
N PHE A 192 -2.37 -2.73 5.88
CA PHE A 192 -2.34 -1.27 5.72
C PHE A 192 -2.35 -0.61 7.11
N PHE A 193 -1.60 0.48 7.28
CA PHE A 193 -1.37 1.12 8.58
C PHE A 193 -1.69 2.61 8.50
N LEU A 194 -2.54 3.05 9.44
CA LEU A 194 -2.64 4.45 9.84
C LEU A 194 -1.67 4.67 11.01
N LYS A 195 -0.79 5.66 10.90
CA LYS A 195 0.18 6.06 11.94
C LYS A 195 0.33 7.58 11.95
N TYR A 196 0.80 8.16 13.05
CA TYR A 196 1.14 9.58 13.09
C TYR A 196 2.07 9.98 11.93
N PRO A 197 1.75 11.06 11.18
CA PRO A 197 2.64 11.64 10.20
C PRO A 197 4.00 12.02 10.81
N ALA A 198 5.05 11.90 10.01
CA ALA A 198 6.35 12.47 10.34
C ALA A 198 6.24 14.00 10.39
N LYS A 199 6.82 14.62 11.41
CA LYS A 199 6.99 16.08 11.45
C LYS A 199 7.84 16.49 10.26
N ILE A 200 7.29 17.34 9.39
CA ILE A 200 8.07 18.09 8.40
C ILE A 200 9.09 18.91 9.21
N ARG A 201 10.37 18.74 8.87
CA ARG A 201 11.50 19.46 9.49
C ARG A 201 11.81 20.73 8.71
#